data_AF-A0A413V4C6-F1
#
_entry.id   AF-A0A413V4C6-F1
#
_cell.length_a   1.000
_cell.length_b   1.000
_cell.length_c   1.000
_cell.angle_alpha   90.00
_cell.angle_beta   90.00
_cell.angle_gamma   90.00
#
_symmetry.space_group_name_H-M   'P 1'
#
loop_
_entity.id
_entity.type
_entity.pdbx_description
1 polymer ?
#
loop_
_entity_poly.entity_id
_entity_poly.type
_entity_poly.pdbx_seq_one_letter_code
_entity_poly.pdbx_strand_id
1 'polypeptide(L)'
;MKKNYLLGLIVLVSMQCVFISCEKVNIEPITEKYNTELYSFGKNTISYIELQQQIDSLRQKYNLQHNTIQTRGIKNFWTHLFLTAWIDAKGFLYGKSHWGGNTGGIICSALSSISYVSKGYKTIDLIIDKVGKFEIKSSPDVNYGSSGLLDEDQYGVLHNKIAKEFFNDSYVREGRYLESDLVRRMSIRMVQLGYQGLNAKQQEELTLYIKNQRKLSTMEAFVANAQQAMPYYKQELDMLEDYVTDIIDMEKSSDVRAYTIDFQNTIKRSSIPADNKSVLCISISIAENSNALWEPKK
;
A
#
# COMPACT_ATOMS: atom_id res chain seq x y z
N MET A 1 -27.80 -12.21 62.81
CA MET A 1 -26.48 -12.28 62.13
C MET A 1 -26.69 -12.83 60.73
N LYS A 2 -26.34 -12.03 59.70
CA LYS A 2 -26.15 -12.35 58.26
C LYS A 2 -27.35 -13.00 57.52
N LYS A 3 -27.81 -12.53 56.36
CA LYS A 3 -27.72 -11.27 55.62
C LYS A 3 -28.73 -11.45 54.47
N ASN A 4 -29.78 -10.64 54.44
CA ASN A 4 -30.72 -10.54 53.32
C ASN A 4 -30.01 -9.91 52.12
N TYR A 5 -29.61 -10.71 51.13
CA TYR A 5 -29.17 -10.22 49.82
C TYR A 5 -29.50 -11.27 48.76
N LEU A 6 -30.79 -11.38 48.39
CA LEU A 6 -31.17 -12.17 47.20
C LEU A 6 -32.26 -11.52 46.35
N LEU A 7 -32.61 -10.25 46.61
CA LEU A 7 -33.70 -9.56 45.91
C LEU A 7 -33.36 -8.11 45.52
N GLY A 8 -32.07 -7.84 45.31
CA GLY A 8 -31.56 -6.53 44.92
C GLY A 8 -30.51 -6.57 43.82
N LEU A 9 -30.64 -7.49 42.85
CA LEU A 9 -29.64 -7.61 41.76
C LEU A 9 -30.21 -7.86 40.36
N ILE A 10 -31.51 -7.65 40.14
CA ILE A 10 -32.14 -7.93 38.83
C ILE A 10 -32.80 -6.69 38.19
N VAL A 11 -32.85 -5.51 38.83
CA VAL A 11 -33.60 -4.36 38.28
C VAL A 11 -32.81 -3.02 38.24
N LEU A 12 -31.48 -3.03 38.36
CA LEU A 12 -30.68 -1.78 38.30
C LEU A 12 -29.39 -1.92 37.47
N VAL A 13 -29.47 -2.53 36.28
CA VAL A 13 -28.42 -2.39 35.24
C VAL A 13 -29.05 -2.20 33.85
N SER A 14 -30.17 -1.46 33.81
CA SER A 14 -30.71 -0.89 32.58
C SER A 14 -30.56 0.63 32.68
N MET A 15 -29.74 1.20 31.79
CA MET A 15 -29.44 2.63 31.63
C MET A 15 -28.43 3.23 32.62
N GLN A 16 -27.14 3.02 32.35
CA GLN A 16 -26.14 4.08 32.18
C GLN A 16 -24.77 3.43 31.99
N CYS A 17 -24.32 3.37 30.73
CA CYS A 17 -22.93 3.52 30.29
C CYS A 17 -22.88 3.17 28.80
N VAL A 18 -23.30 4.15 28.00
CA VAL A 18 -22.73 4.38 26.68
C VAL A 18 -21.26 4.73 26.92
N PHE A 19 -20.38 3.72 26.85
CA PHE A 19 -18.99 3.92 26.52
C PHE A 19 -18.60 2.82 25.54
N ILE A 20 -18.36 3.28 24.32
CA ILE A 20 -17.82 2.54 23.18
C ILE A 20 -16.56 1.84 23.66
N SER A 21 -16.61 0.52 23.82
CA SER A 21 -15.41 -0.30 23.97
C SER A 21 -14.73 -0.33 22.61
N CYS A 22 -13.71 0.52 22.44
CA CYS A 22 -12.69 0.31 21.42
C CYS A 22 -12.09 -1.09 21.66
N GLU A 23 -12.47 -2.04 20.81
CA GLU A 23 -11.75 -3.30 20.69
C GLU A 23 -10.32 -2.94 20.23
N LYS A 24 -9.39 -2.90 21.18
CA LYS A 24 -7.96 -2.83 20.88
C LYS A 24 -7.63 -4.10 20.10
N VAL A 25 -7.49 -3.96 18.78
CA VAL A 25 -6.84 -4.97 17.95
C VAL A 25 -5.42 -5.11 18.50
N ASN A 26 -5.17 -6.17 19.27
CA ASN A 26 -3.82 -6.58 19.64
C ASN A 26 -3.12 -6.98 18.33
N ILE A 27 -2.38 -6.04 17.75
CA ILE A 27 -1.40 -6.32 16.71
C ILE A 27 -0.20 -6.91 17.45
N GLU A 28 -0.05 -8.23 17.43
CA GLU A 28 1.19 -8.86 17.88
C GLU A 28 2.35 -8.26 17.08
N PRO A 29 3.36 -7.66 17.73
CA PRO A 29 4.53 -7.20 17.02
C PRO A 29 5.22 -8.44 16.44
N ILE A 30 5.36 -8.47 15.11
CA ILE A 30 6.19 -9.46 14.43
C ILE A 30 7.64 -9.12 14.79
N THR A 31 8.10 -9.61 15.95
CA THR A 31 9.50 -9.54 16.37
C THR A 31 10.16 -10.87 16.06
N GLU A 32 10.87 -10.95 14.93
CA GLU A 32 12.02 -11.84 14.82
C GLU A 32 13.09 -11.29 13.86
N LYS A 33 14.27 -11.07 14.45
CA LYS A 33 15.60 -10.73 13.91
C LYS A 33 15.75 -10.61 12.39
N TYR A 34 16.00 -9.38 11.94
CA TYR A 34 16.77 -9.13 10.72
C TYR A 34 18.17 -8.66 11.09
N ASN A 35 19.17 -9.18 10.38
CA ASN A 35 20.58 -8.80 10.52
C ASN A 35 20.71 -7.28 10.37
N THR A 36 20.92 -6.63 11.51
CA THR A 36 21.31 -5.23 11.65
C THR A 36 22.75 -5.07 11.16
N GLU A 37 22.95 -5.01 9.85
CA GLU A 37 23.98 -4.10 9.36
C GLU A 37 23.44 -2.69 9.60
N LEU A 38 24.12 -1.96 10.49
CA LEU A 38 23.76 -0.63 10.94
C LEU A 38 23.50 0.32 9.75
N TYR A 39 22.24 0.47 9.35
CA TYR A 39 21.80 1.63 8.60
C TYR A 39 21.87 2.82 9.56
N SER A 40 22.91 3.64 9.40
CA SER A 40 23.18 4.79 10.25
C SER A 40 22.08 5.83 10.12
N PHE A 41 21.12 5.79 11.05
CA PHE A 41 19.97 6.69 11.17
C PHE A 41 20.33 8.20 11.18
N GLY A 42 21.61 8.56 11.37
CA GLY A 42 22.08 9.95 11.38
C GLY A 42 22.85 10.41 10.13
N LYS A 43 23.32 9.51 9.25
CA LYS A 43 24.19 9.89 8.12
C LYS A 43 23.40 10.28 6.86
N ASN A 44 22.17 9.79 6.73
CA ASN A 44 21.34 10.02 5.55
C ASN A 44 20.29 11.13 5.75
N THR A 45 20.02 11.57 6.97
CA THR A 45 18.94 12.56 7.24
C THR A 45 19.14 13.85 6.46
N ILE A 46 20.39 14.33 6.33
CA ILE A 46 20.71 15.52 5.52
C ILE A 46 20.40 15.27 4.03
N SER A 47 20.79 14.12 3.49
CA SER A 47 20.52 13.76 2.09
C SER A 47 19.03 13.65 1.77
N TYR A 48 18.19 13.21 2.72
CA TYR A 48 16.74 13.20 2.54
C TYR A 48 16.11 14.60 2.65
N ILE A 49 16.64 15.48 3.51
CA ILE A 49 16.21 16.87 3.56
C ILE A 49 16.52 17.59 2.24
N GLU A 50 17.72 17.39 1.69
CA GLU A 50 18.10 17.92 0.38
C GLU A 50 17.21 17.37 -0.74
N LEU A 51 16.95 16.06 -0.74
CA LEU A 51 16.03 15.43 -1.68
C LEU A 51 14.62 16.04 -1.56
N GLN A 52 14.10 16.20 -0.35
CA GLN A 52 12.77 16.79 -0.13
C GLN A 52 12.69 18.20 -0.71
N GLN A 53 13.71 19.05 -0.50
CA GLN A 53 13.76 20.40 -1.08
C GLN A 53 13.74 20.38 -2.62
N GLN A 54 14.41 19.40 -3.23
CA GLN A 54 14.39 19.21 -4.68
C GLN A 54 13.01 18.77 -5.17
N ILE A 55 12.33 17.89 -4.43
CA ILE A 55 10.95 17.48 -4.71
C ILE A 55 9.98 18.64 -4.54
N ASP A 56 10.12 19.47 -3.52
CA ASP A 56 9.28 20.65 -3.32
C ASP A 56 9.44 21.66 -4.48
N SER A 57 10.66 21.80 -4.99
CA SER A 57 10.94 22.60 -6.20
C SER A 57 10.29 21.98 -7.44
N LEU A 58 10.31 20.65 -7.54
CA LEU A 58 9.65 19.91 -8.62
C LEU A 58 8.13 20.10 -8.57
N ARG A 59 7.50 20.04 -7.39
CA ARG A 59 6.07 20.28 -7.22
C ARG A 59 5.64 21.65 -7.71
N GLN A 60 6.43 22.68 -7.41
CA GLN A 60 6.20 24.04 -7.91
C GLN A 60 6.19 24.09 -9.45
N LYS A 61 7.11 23.36 -10.11
CA LYS A 61 7.14 23.26 -11.58
C LYS A 61 5.83 22.67 -12.15
N TYR A 62 5.18 21.76 -11.42
CA TYR A 62 3.93 21.12 -11.82
C TYR A 62 2.67 21.83 -11.27
N ASN A 63 2.82 22.98 -10.59
CA ASN A 63 1.74 23.70 -9.92
C ASN A 63 0.96 22.86 -8.89
N LEU A 64 1.63 21.91 -8.25
CA LEU A 64 1.04 21.09 -7.21
C LEU A 64 1.05 21.87 -5.89
N GLN A 65 -0.11 21.97 -5.25
CA GLN A 65 -0.21 22.55 -3.92
C GLN A 65 -0.20 21.43 -2.90
N HIS A 66 0.59 21.58 -1.83
CA HIS A 66 0.56 20.67 -0.69
C HIS A 66 -0.76 20.86 0.05
N ASN A 67 -1.85 20.36 -0.53
CA ASN A 67 -3.06 20.14 0.22
C ASN A 67 -2.70 19.00 1.17
N THR A 68 -2.39 19.35 2.42
CA THR A 68 -2.54 18.39 3.52
C THR A 68 -3.88 17.75 3.26
N ILE A 69 -3.91 16.45 2.97
CA ILE A 69 -5.12 15.75 2.59
C ILE A 69 -6.17 16.10 3.65
N GLN A 70 -7.05 17.06 3.33
CA GLN A 70 -8.20 17.31 4.14
C GLN A 70 -9.08 16.12 3.81
N THR A 71 -8.92 15.07 4.61
CA THR A 71 -9.64 13.78 4.61
C THR A 71 -11.17 13.91 4.62
N ARG A 72 -11.69 15.14 4.55
CA ARG A 72 -13.12 15.48 4.51
C ARG A 72 -13.65 15.79 3.11
N GLY A 73 -12.81 15.95 2.09
CA GLY A 73 -13.23 16.40 0.76
C GLY A 73 -12.85 15.51 -0.42
N ILE A 74 -11.97 14.52 -0.23
CA ILE A 74 -11.57 13.63 -1.32
C ILE A 74 -12.79 12.82 -1.74
N LYS A 75 -13.33 13.12 -2.93
CA LYS A 75 -14.37 12.33 -3.58
C LYS A 75 -13.91 10.89 -3.54
N ASN A 76 -14.70 10.03 -2.91
CA ASN A 76 -14.33 8.66 -2.56
C ASN A 76 -13.53 7.88 -3.64
N PHE A 77 -13.74 8.13 -4.95
CA PHE A 77 -12.88 7.64 -6.04
C PHE A 77 -11.38 7.90 -5.84
N TRP A 78 -10.99 9.15 -5.59
CA TRP A 78 -9.61 9.54 -5.38
C TRP A 78 -9.07 8.88 -4.09
N THR A 79 -9.88 8.75 -3.04
CA THR A 79 -9.45 8.03 -1.83
C THR A 79 -9.05 6.57 -2.14
N HIS A 80 -9.79 5.92 -3.03
CA HIS A 80 -9.50 4.54 -3.44
C HIS A 80 -8.27 4.43 -4.35
N LEU A 81 -8.10 5.33 -5.33
CA LEU A 81 -6.91 5.36 -6.18
C LEU A 81 -5.63 5.62 -5.36
N PHE A 82 -5.71 6.54 -4.41
CA PHE A 82 -4.64 6.81 -3.46
C PHE A 82 -4.31 5.51 -2.73
N LEU A 83 -5.33 4.87 -2.16
CA LEU A 83 -5.16 3.67 -1.36
C LEU A 83 -4.53 2.55 -2.18
N THR A 84 -4.98 2.30 -3.42
CA THR A 84 -4.36 1.25 -4.26
C THR A 84 -2.90 1.55 -4.58
N ALA A 85 -2.58 2.78 -5.01
CA ALA A 85 -1.21 3.14 -5.38
C ALA A 85 -0.26 3.11 -4.18
N TRP A 86 -0.70 3.65 -3.05
CA TRP A 86 0.07 3.69 -1.82
C TRP A 86 0.24 2.30 -1.19
N ILE A 87 -0.84 1.50 -1.14
CA ILE A 87 -0.80 0.14 -0.61
C ILE A 87 0.11 -0.76 -1.45
N ASP A 88 0.12 -0.62 -2.77
CA ASP A 88 1.01 -1.41 -3.64
C ASP A 88 2.47 -1.01 -3.45
N ALA A 89 2.77 0.30 -3.38
CA ALA A 89 4.13 0.78 -3.10
C ALA A 89 4.63 0.33 -1.72
N LYS A 90 3.80 0.47 -0.67
CA LYS A 90 4.09 -0.07 0.67
C LYS A 90 4.27 -1.59 0.62
N GLY A 91 3.38 -2.28 -0.09
CA GLY A 91 3.41 -3.73 -0.27
C GLY A 91 4.74 -4.16 -0.87
N PHE A 92 5.25 -3.41 -1.84
CA PHE A 92 6.58 -3.66 -2.39
C PHE A 92 7.69 -3.53 -1.34
N LEU A 93 7.72 -2.45 -0.56
CA LEU A 93 8.72 -2.26 0.51
C LEU A 93 8.67 -3.39 1.54
N TYR A 94 7.46 -3.76 1.96
CA TYR A 94 7.26 -4.82 2.95
C TYR A 94 7.70 -6.17 2.40
N GLY A 95 7.23 -6.52 1.20
CA GLY A 95 7.58 -7.76 0.56
C GLY A 95 9.07 -7.87 0.27
N LYS A 96 9.72 -6.79 -0.17
CA LYS A 96 11.16 -6.77 -0.45
C LYS A 96 11.99 -7.01 0.81
N SER A 97 11.60 -6.40 1.92
CA SER A 97 12.33 -6.51 3.19
C SER A 97 12.15 -7.85 3.88
N HIS A 98 10.99 -8.49 3.70
CA HIS A 98 10.66 -9.73 4.40
C HIS A 98 10.88 -10.98 3.53
N TRP A 99 10.77 -10.87 2.20
CA TRP A 99 10.70 -12.04 1.32
C TRP A 99 11.45 -11.83 -0.01
N GLY A 100 12.46 -12.64 -0.30
CA GLY A 100 12.95 -12.87 -1.68
C GLY A 100 13.35 -11.63 -2.51
N GLY A 101 13.62 -10.48 -1.88
CA GLY A 101 13.98 -9.24 -2.57
C GLY A 101 12.86 -8.69 -3.46
N ASN A 102 13.21 -8.16 -4.64
CA ASN A 102 12.22 -7.51 -5.52
C ASN A 102 11.07 -8.43 -5.91
N THR A 103 11.34 -9.74 -6.00
CA THR A 103 10.32 -10.77 -6.22
C THR A 103 9.24 -10.75 -5.15
N GLY A 104 9.62 -10.78 -3.86
CA GLY A 104 8.63 -10.72 -2.77
C GLY A 104 7.93 -9.37 -2.70
N GLY A 105 8.64 -8.29 -3.06
CA GLY A 105 8.04 -6.97 -3.21
C GLY A 105 6.92 -6.96 -4.24
N ILE A 106 7.16 -7.46 -5.47
CA ILE A 106 6.14 -7.49 -6.53
C ILE A 106 4.92 -8.32 -6.13
N ILE A 107 5.13 -9.48 -5.51
CA ILE A 107 4.01 -10.32 -5.01
C ILE A 107 3.16 -9.55 -4.01
N CYS A 108 3.83 -8.98 -3.00
CA CYS A 108 3.18 -8.35 -1.89
C CYS A 108 2.41 -7.11 -2.36
N SER A 109 3.00 -6.34 -3.28
CA SER A 109 2.30 -5.23 -3.94
C SER A 109 1.01 -5.71 -4.61
N ALA A 110 1.08 -6.62 -5.60
CA ALA A 110 -0.10 -7.07 -6.33
C ALA A 110 -1.18 -7.68 -5.44
N LEU A 111 -0.80 -8.47 -4.44
CA LEU A 111 -1.76 -9.05 -3.49
C LEU A 111 -2.44 -7.99 -2.63
N SER A 112 -1.76 -6.89 -2.31
CA SER A 112 -2.29 -5.87 -1.42
C SER A 112 -3.44 -5.10 -2.08
N SER A 113 -3.28 -4.57 -3.30
CA SER A 113 -4.40 -3.94 -4.04
C SER A 113 -5.48 -4.93 -4.46
N ILE A 114 -5.14 -6.15 -4.90
CA ILE A 114 -6.16 -7.17 -5.21
C ILE A 114 -7.03 -7.44 -3.99
N SER A 115 -6.40 -7.63 -2.83
CA SER A 115 -7.10 -7.89 -1.59
C SER A 115 -7.98 -6.71 -1.16
N TYR A 116 -7.47 -5.50 -1.34
CA TYR A 116 -8.21 -4.28 -1.06
C TYR A 116 -9.43 -4.14 -1.97
N VAL A 117 -9.25 -4.24 -3.28
CA VAL A 117 -10.31 -4.03 -4.28
C VAL A 117 -11.38 -5.14 -4.24
N SER A 118 -10.98 -6.40 -4.09
CA SER A 118 -11.93 -7.53 -4.16
C SER A 118 -12.78 -7.73 -2.92
N LYS A 119 -12.24 -7.43 -1.73
CA LYS A 119 -12.89 -7.73 -0.45
C LYS A 119 -13.22 -6.51 0.42
N GLY A 120 -12.71 -5.33 0.07
CA GLY A 120 -12.89 -4.10 0.85
C GLY A 120 -12.38 -4.17 2.30
N TYR A 121 -12.57 -3.07 3.03
CA TYR A 121 -12.41 -3.00 4.49
C TYR A 121 -13.75 -3.22 5.18
N LYS A 122 -13.78 -3.97 6.28
CA LYS A 122 -14.98 -4.20 7.12
C LYS A 122 -15.52 -2.95 7.86
N THR A 123 -14.98 -1.75 7.62
CA THR A 123 -15.33 -0.56 8.41
C THR A 123 -15.20 0.75 7.64
N ILE A 124 -14.70 0.74 6.40
CA ILE A 124 -14.98 1.83 5.47
C ILE A 124 -16.40 1.63 4.88
N ASP A 125 -17.25 0.80 5.47
CA ASP A 125 -18.65 0.61 5.04
C ASP A 125 -19.47 1.92 5.07
N LEU A 126 -19.08 2.95 5.84
CA LEU A 126 -19.73 4.26 5.81
C LEU A 126 -19.29 5.17 4.63
N ILE A 127 -18.18 4.87 3.96
CA ILE A 127 -17.65 5.63 2.80
C ILE A 127 -17.70 4.79 1.51
N ILE A 128 -17.53 3.46 1.60
CA ILE A 128 -17.52 2.48 0.50
C ILE A 128 -18.92 2.24 -0.07
N ASP A 129 -19.98 2.23 0.73
CA ASP A 129 -21.34 1.99 0.21
C ASP A 129 -21.79 3.02 -0.83
N LYS A 130 -21.08 4.15 -0.97
CA LYS A 130 -21.33 5.19 -1.97
C LYS A 130 -20.38 5.18 -3.17
N VAL A 131 -19.39 4.30 -3.24
CA VAL A 131 -18.54 4.11 -4.43
C VAL A 131 -18.67 2.70 -4.94
N GLY A 132 -18.91 2.58 -6.23
CA GLY A 132 -18.94 1.29 -6.91
C GLY A 132 -17.69 0.45 -6.65
N LYS A 133 -17.84 -0.86 -6.87
CA LYS A 133 -16.72 -1.81 -6.93
C LYS A 133 -15.65 -1.26 -7.88
N PHE A 134 -14.38 -1.59 -7.69
CA PHE A 134 -13.35 -1.27 -8.70
C PHE A 134 -13.28 -2.35 -9.78
N GLU A 135 -12.86 -1.95 -10.97
CA GLU A 135 -12.50 -2.83 -12.08
C GLU A 135 -11.16 -2.43 -12.67
N ILE A 136 -10.66 -3.26 -13.58
CA ILE A 136 -9.42 -2.99 -14.29
C ILE A 136 -9.73 -2.13 -15.51
N LYS A 137 -8.98 -1.04 -15.68
CA LYS A 137 -9.06 -0.21 -16.88
C LYS A 137 -8.91 -1.07 -18.13
N SER A 138 -9.77 -0.82 -19.12
CA SER A 138 -9.71 -1.52 -20.42
C SER A 138 -8.32 -1.44 -21.08
N SER A 139 -7.59 -0.33 -20.87
CA SER A 139 -6.17 -0.16 -21.20
C SER A 139 -5.39 0.21 -19.93
N PRO A 140 -5.04 -0.79 -19.09
CA PRO A 140 -4.49 -0.55 -17.75
C PRO A 140 -2.98 -0.32 -17.77
N ASP A 141 -2.34 -0.65 -18.88
CA ASP A 141 -0.92 -0.48 -19.06
C ASP A 141 -0.67 0.99 -19.35
N VAL A 142 0.20 1.62 -18.57
CA VAL A 142 0.81 2.86 -19.02
C VAL A 142 1.64 2.47 -20.23
N ASN A 143 1.13 2.81 -21.42
CA ASN A 143 1.71 2.38 -22.68
C ASN A 143 2.96 3.24 -22.93
N TYR A 144 4.04 2.91 -22.23
CA TYR A 144 5.34 3.50 -22.46
C TYR A 144 5.77 2.99 -23.84
N GLY A 145 5.63 3.83 -24.86
CA GLY A 145 6.22 3.55 -26.17
C GLY A 145 7.69 3.14 -26.01
N SER A 146 8.24 2.48 -27.03
CA SER A 146 9.60 1.89 -27.01
C SER A 146 10.76 2.84 -26.65
N SER A 147 10.51 4.15 -26.57
CA SER A 147 11.45 5.18 -26.15
C SER A 147 10.95 5.89 -24.88
N GLY A 148 11.38 5.44 -23.70
CA GLY A 148 11.00 6.10 -22.43
C GLY A 148 10.81 5.18 -21.22
N LEU A 149 11.07 3.88 -21.36
CA LEU A 149 11.12 2.94 -20.24
C LEU A 149 12.42 3.13 -19.44
N LEU A 150 12.26 3.36 -18.14
CA LEU A 150 13.31 3.27 -17.14
C LEU A 150 13.43 1.80 -16.70
N ASP A 151 14.61 1.38 -16.24
CA ASP A 151 14.83 0.01 -15.77
C ASP A 151 13.86 -0.38 -14.65
N GLU A 152 13.36 0.58 -13.87
CA GLU A 152 12.41 0.34 -12.79
C GLU A 152 10.96 0.12 -13.29
N ASP A 153 10.62 0.55 -14.51
CA ASP A 153 9.25 0.43 -15.04
C ASP A 153 8.86 -1.02 -15.31
N GLN A 154 9.84 -1.91 -15.55
CA GLN A 154 9.58 -3.34 -15.71
C GLN A 154 8.87 -3.94 -14.49
N TYR A 155 9.14 -3.39 -13.29
CA TYR A 155 8.51 -3.85 -12.05
C TYR A 155 7.05 -3.42 -11.96
N GLY A 156 6.75 -2.18 -12.38
CA GLY A 156 5.37 -1.69 -12.45
C GLY A 156 4.53 -2.42 -13.50
N VAL A 157 5.11 -2.70 -14.67
CA VAL A 157 4.46 -3.50 -15.72
C VAL A 157 4.19 -4.93 -15.24
N LEU A 158 5.17 -5.56 -14.59
CA LEU A 158 5.01 -6.91 -14.06
C LEU A 158 3.96 -6.97 -12.93
N HIS A 159 3.97 -5.98 -12.04
CA HIS A 159 2.93 -5.80 -11.03
C HIS A 159 1.54 -5.81 -11.66
N ASN A 160 1.28 -4.93 -12.63
CA ASN A 160 -0.04 -4.82 -13.28
C ASN A 160 -0.43 -6.10 -14.02
N LYS A 161 0.53 -6.75 -14.68
CA LYS A 161 0.30 -8.04 -15.34
C LYS A 161 -0.20 -9.09 -14.34
N ILE A 162 0.48 -9.23 -13.21
CA ILE A 162 0.10 -10.18 -12.16
C ILE A 162 -1.26 -9.80 -11.57
N ALA A 163 -1.47 -8.53 -11.21
CA ALA A 163 -2.71 -8.05 -10.64
C ALA A 163 -3.91 -8.33 -11.57
N LYS A 164 -3.73 -8.08 -12.88
CA LYS A 164 -4.73 -8.32 -13.92
C LYS A 164 -5.08 -9.79 -14.12
N GLU A 165 -4.07 -10.64 -14.20
CA GLU A 165 -4.28 -12.09 -14.35
C GLU A 165 -5.13 -12.65 -13.20
N PHE A 166 -4.84 -12.25 -11.97
CA PHE A 166 -5.57 -12.70 -10.79
C PHE A 166 -6.98 -12.10 -10.70
N PHE A 167 -7.12 -10.80 -10.95
CA PHE A 167 -8.42 -10.14 -10.84
C PHE A 167 -9.41 -10.50 -11.97
N ASN A 168 -8.92 -11.05 -13.08
CA ASN A 168 -9.78 -11.61 -14.13
C ASN A 168 -10.55 -12.86 -13.66
N ASP A 169 -10.03 -13.61 -12.68
CA ASP A 169 -10.75 -14.71 -12.05
C ASP A 169 -11.94 -14.16 -11.24
N SER A 170 -13.16 -14.56 -11.58
CA SER A 170 -14.38 -14.11 -10.89
C SER A 170 -14.39 -14.50 -9.41
N TYR A 171 -13.77 -15.63 -9.05
CA TYR A 171 -13.62 -16.05 -7.65
C TYR A 171 -12.78 -15.06 -6.84
N VAL A 172 -11.74 -14.50 -7.46
CA VAL A 172 -10.89 -13.46 -6.86
C VAL A 172 -11.61 -12.12 -6.86
N ARG A 173 -12.12 -11.68 -8.02
CA ARG A 173 -12.81 -10.39 -8.19
C ARG A 173 -13.98 -10.20 -7.23
N GLU A 174 -14.71 -11.28 -6.96
CA GLU A 174 -15.90 -11.26 -6.10
C GLU A 174 -15.55 -11.53 -4.62
N GLY A 175 -14.26 -11.60 -4.28
CA GLY A 175 -13.80 -11.70 -2.90
C GLY A 175 -14.10 -13.04 -2.22
N ARG A 176 -14.42 -14.11 -2.98
CA ARG A 176 -14.88 -15.40 -2.45
C ARG A 176 -13.75 -16.33 -1.96
N TYR A 177 -12.51 -15.89 -2.07
CA TYR A 177 -11.32 -16.67 -1.74
C TYR A 177 -10.96 -16.65 -0.25
N LEU A 178 -10.22 -17.65 0.22
CA LEU A 178 -9.43 -17.55 1.45
C LEU A 178 -8.08 -16.88 1.14
N GLU A 179 -7.58 -16.01 2.01
CA GLU A 179 -6.30 -15.32 1.76
C GLU A 179 -5.14 -16.30 1.50
N SER A 180 -5.13 -17.44 2.20
CA SER A 180 -4.17 -18.53 1.98
C SER A 180 -4.25 -19.12 0.57
N ASP A 181 -5.44 -19.24 0.00
CA ASP A 181 -5.60 -19.74 -1.37
C ASP A 181 -5.08 -18.75 -2.40
N LEU A 182 -5.32 -17.46 -2.18
CA LEU A 182 -4.80 -16.40 -3.06
C LEU A 182 -3.27 -16.37 -3.02
N VAL A 183 -2.68 -16.40 -1.83
CA VAL A 183 -1.22 -16.43 -1.63
C VAL A 183 -0.60 -17.67 -2.28
N ARG A 184 -1.21 -18.85 -2.10
CA ARG A 184 -0.75 -20.10 -2.72
C ARG A 184 -0.78 -20.02 -4.25
N ARG A 185 -1.90 -19.54 -4.83
CA ARG A 185 -2.03 -19.36 -6.28
C ARG A 185 -0.98 -18.38 -6.82
N MET A 186 -0.73 -17.29 -6.08
CA MET A 186 0.31 -16.31 -6.43
C MET A 186 1.70 -16.93 -6.43
N SER A 187 2.04 -17.68 -5.38
CA SER A 187 3.30 -18.43 -5.29
C SER A 187 3.51 -19.38 -6.48
N ILE A 188 2.48 -20.12 -6.89
CA ILE A 188 2.54 -20.98 -8.07
C ILE A 188 2.75 -20.16 -9.35
N ARG A 189 2.04 -19.03 -9.50
CA ARG A 189 2.16 -18.19 -10.70
C ARG A 189 3.56 -17.61 -10.86
N MET A 190 4.21 -17.24 -9.77
CA MET A 190 5.59 -16.77 -9.82
C MET A 190 6.55 -17.82 -10.39
N VAL A 191 6.40 -19.08 -9.98
CA VAL A 191 7.22 -20.19 -10.51
C VAL A 191 7.02 -20.30 -12.02
N GLN A 192 5.80 -20.15 -12.50
CA GLN A 192 5.50 -20.15 -13.95
C GLN A 192 6.11 -18.96 -14.69
N LEU A 193 6.35 -17.84 -14.01
CA LEU A 193 7.02 -16.66 -14.54
C LEU A 193 8.55 -16.72 -14.39
N GLY A 194 9.10 -17.83 -13.89
CA GLY A 194 10.55 -18.04 -13.74
C GLY A 194 11.13 -17.56 -12.41
N TYR A 195 10.30 -17.15 -11.45
CA TYR A 195 10.73 -16.72 -10.12
C TYR A 195 10.70 -17.85 -9.11
N GLN A 196 11.44 -17.70 -8.01
CA GLN A 196 11.34 -18.62 -6.88
C GLN A 196 9.97 -18.46 -6.19
N GLY A 197 9.22 -19.56 -6.09
CA GLY A 197 7.98 -19.59 -5.32
C GLY A 197 8.21 -19.43 -3.82
N LEU A 198 7.17 -18.99 -3.11
CA LEU A 198 7.21 -18.84 -1.65
C LEU A 198 7.19 -20.21 -0.97
N ASN A 199 8.04 -20.38 0.05
CA ASN A 199 7.98 -21.54 0.94
C ASN A 199 6.77 -21.46 1.89
N ALA A 200 6.48 -22.54 2.63
CA ALA A 200 5.31 -22.62 3.49
C ALA A 200 5.26 -21.50 4.56
N LYS A 201 6.39 -21.21 5.22
CA LYS A 201 6.51 -20.14 6.22
C LYS A 201 6.21 -18.77 5.62
N GLN A 202 6.81 -18.47 4.45
CA GLN A 202 6.57 -17.21 3.74
C GLN A 202 5.10 -17.05 3.31
N GLN A 203 4.47 -18.14 2.87
CA GLN A 203 3.04 -18.11 2.51
C GLN A 203 2.15 -17.83 3.75
N GLU A 204 2.47 -18.39 4.90
CA GLU A 204 1.76 -18.14 6.16
C GLU A 204 1.90 -16.68 6.61
N GLU A 205 3.13 -16.17 6.64
CA GLU A 205 3.43 -14.78 7.03
C GLU A 205 2.72 -13.76 6.11
N LEU A 206 2.80 -13.97 4.80
CA LEU A 206 2.12 -13.12 3.83
C LEU A 206 0.60 -13.21 3.94
N THR A 207 0.05 -14.40 4.22
CA THR A 207 -1.38 -14.57 4.49
C THR A 207 -1.80 -13.74 5.71
N LEU A 208 -1.00 -13.76 6.77
CA LEU A 208 -1.26 -12.97 7.98
C LEU A 208 -1.15 -11.46 7.70
N TYR A 209 -0.14 -11.05 6.94
CA TYR A 209 0.05 -9.66 6.53
C TYR A 209 -1.18 -9.12 5.80
N ILE A 210 -1.64 -9.81 4.74
CA ILE A 210 -2.81 -9.40 3.96
C ILE A 210 -4.07 -9.36 4.84
N LYS A 211 -4.25 -10.34 5.74
CA LYS A 211 -5.37 -10.35 6.70
C LYS A 211 -5.34 -9.16 7.65
N ASN A 212 -4.16 -8.77 8.14
CA ASN A 212 -4.01 -7.68 9.09
C ASN A 212 -4.16 -6.31 8.43
N GLN A 213 -3.67 -6.14 7.20
CA GLN A 213 -3.92 -4.92 6.43
C GLN A 213 -5.41 -4.63 6.31
N ARG A 214 -6.23 -5.67 6.03
CA ARG A 214 -7.70 -5.56 5.93
C ARG A 214 -8.43 -5.13 7.20
N LYS A 215 -7.76 -5.04 8.35
CA LYS A 215 -8.34 -4.54 9.61
C LYS A 215 -8.15 -3.04 9.79
N LEU A 216 -7.25 -2.42 9.05
CA LEU A 216 -6.96 -0.99 9.15
C LEU A 216 -8.05 -0.22 8.40
N SER A 217 -8.56 0.86 8.99
CA SER A 217 -9.75 1.56 8.50
C SER A 217 -9.55 3.02 8.12
N THR A 218 -8.37 3.59 8.38
CA THR A 218 -8.05 4.98 8.01
C THR A 218 -6.67 5.08 7.38
N MET A 219 -6.43 6.14 6.59
CA MET A 219 -5.13 6.38 5.98
C MET A 219 -4.03 6.49 7.01
N GLU A 220 -4.30 7.22 8.09
CA GLU A 220 -3.36 7.42 9.20
C GLU A 220 -3.02 6.07 9.85
N ALA A 221 -4.00 5.15 9.98
CA ALA A 221 -3.76 3.80 10.48
C ALA A 221 -2.90 2.98 9.49
N PHE A 222 -3.07 3.18 8.18
CA PHE A 222 -2.27 2.56 7.14
C PHE A 222 -0.80 2.98 7.19
N VAL A 223 -0.58 4.30 7.22
CA VAL A 223 0.74 4.94 7.30
C VAL A 223 1.43 4.58 8.61
N ALA A 224 0.76 4.75 9.76
CA ALA A 224 1.31 4.41 11.06
C ALA A 224 1.68 2.93 11.17
N ASN A 225 0.82 2.03 10.66
CA ASN A 225 1.14 0.61 10.61
C ASN A 225 2.37 0.32 9.74
N ALA A 226 2.53 1.01 8.61
CA ALA A 226 3.69 0.84 7.74
C ALA A 226 4.98 1.29 8.42
N GLN A 227 4.96 2.49 9.02
CA GLN A 227 6.11 3.04 9.72
C GLN A 227 6.48 2.19 10.96
N GLN A 228 5.51 1.59 11.64
CA GLN A 228 5.77 0.66 12.74
C GLN A 228 6.36 -0.66 12.26
N ALA A 229 5.85 -1.22 11.16
CA ALA A 229 6.32 -2.50 10.61
C ALA A 229 7.68 -2.37 9.90
N MET A 230 8.01 -1.18 9.39
CA MET A 230 9.21 -0.90 8.60
C MET A 230 9.84 0.43 9.02
N PRO A 231 10.28 0.59 10.28
CA PRO A 231 10.79 1.86 10.79
C PRO A 231 12.05 2.35 10.05
N TYR A 232 12.80 1.42 9.45
CA TYR A 232 13.98 1.71 8.64
C TYR A 232 13.66 2.36 7.29
N TYR A 233 12.42 2.20 6.78
CA TYR A 233 11.94 2.79 5.53
C TYR A 233 11.08 4.03 5.76
N LYS A 234 11.20 4.68 6.92
CA LYS A 234 10.32 5.80 7.27
C LYS A 234 10.42 6.92 6.23
N GLN A 235 11.63 7.33 5.87
CA GLN A 235 11.84 8.39 4.89
C GLN A 235 11.31 7.99 3.52
N GLU A 236 11.45 6.73 3.10
CA GLU A 236 10.88 6.25 1.86
C GLU A 236 9.36 6.25 1.87
N LEU A 237 8.76 5.83 2.98
CA LEU A 237 7.31 5.84 3.15
C LEU A 237 6.76 7.28 3.08
N ASP A 238 7.44 8.23 3.73
CA ASP A 238 7.07 9.64 3.69
C ASP A 238 7.17 10.19 2.25
N MET A 239 8.26 9.90 1.53
CA MET A 239 8.44 10.27 0.12
C MET A 239 7.41 9.63 -0.83
N LEU A 240 6.98 8.40 -0.54
CA LEU A 240 5.96 7.69 -1.32
C LEU A 240 4.57 8.24 -1.06
N GLU A 241 4.25 8.58 0.18
CA GLU A 241 3.01 9.30 0.52
C GLU A 241 2.92 10.62 -0.24
N ASP A 242 4.02 11.36 -0.24
CA ASP A 242 4.22 12.59 -0.98
C ASP A 242 3.96 12.41 -2.48
N TYR A 243 4.63 11.44 -3.11
CA TYR A 243 4.46 11.13 -4.53
C TYR A 243 3.02 10.70 -4.88
N VAL A 244 2.40 9.82 -4.07
CA VAL A 244 1.04 9.34 -4.35
C VAL A 244 0.01 10.46 -4.18
N THR A 245 0.21 11.35 -3.21
CA THR A 245 -0.60 12.57 -3.04
C THR A 245 -0.49 13.47 -4.26
N ASP A 246 0.70 13.62 -4.83
CA ASP A 246 0.92 14.49 -5.99
C ASP A 246 0.23 13.95 -7.26
N ILE A 247 0.39 12.65 -7.56
CA ILE A 247 -0.15 12.07 -8.81
C ILE A 247 -1.67 11.93 -8.80
N ILE A 248 -2.31 11.95 -7.63
CA ILE A 248 -3.76 11.75 -7.56
C ILE A 248 -4.55 12.98 -7.95
N ASP A 249 -3.96 14.16 -7.77
CA ASP A 249 -4.56 15.42 -8.18
C ASP A 249 -4.35 15.69 -9.68
N MET A 250 -3.62 14.81 -10.39
CA MET A 250 -3.37 14.92 -11.82
C MET A 250 -4.47 14.25 -12.66
N GLU A 251 -5.11 15.02 -13.53
CA GLU A 251 -6.19 14.51 -14.38
C GLU A 251 -5.70 13.62 -15.53
N LYS A 252 -4.51 13.92 -16.09
CA LYS A 252 -4.00 13.26 -17.29
C LYS A 252 -2.88 12.29 -16.96
N SER A 253 -2.95 11.08 -17.50
CA SER A 253 -1.90 10.07 -17.37
C SER A 253 -0.55 10.51 -17.97
N SER A 254 -0.57 11.39 -18.98
CA SER A 254 0.66 11.98 -19.53
C SER A 254 1.39 12.87 -18.52
N ASP A 255 0.63 13.59 -17.69
CA ASP A 255 1.16 14.53 -16.72
C ASP A 255 1.73 13.76 -15.52
N VAL A 256 1.00 12.71 -15.09
CA VAL A 256 1.50 11.71 -14.13
C VAL A 256 2.84 11.17 -14.60
N ARG A 257 2.93 10.66 -15.84
CA ARG A 257 4.19 10.08 -16.34
C ARG A 257 5.32 11.11 -16.41
N ALA A 258 5.06 12.31 -16.90
CA ALA A 258 6.07 13.35 -16.94
C ALA A 258 6.59 13.65 -15.53
N TYR A 259 5.70 13.75 -14.54
CA TYR A 259 6.07 13.94 -13.14
C TYR A 259 6.88 12.76 -12.59
N THR A 260 6.44 11.53 -12.84
CA THR A 260 7.14 10.31 -12.38
C THR A 260 8.58 10.25 -12.89
N ILE A 261 8.80 10.54 -14.17
CA ILE A 261 10.15 10.57 -14.77
C ILE A 261 11.02 11.61 -14.06
N ASP A 262 10.51 12.83 -13.86
CA ASP A 262 11.28 13.89 -13.21
C ASP A 262 11.54 13.59 -11.72
N PHE A 263 10.56 13.00 -11.03
CA PHE A 263 10.68 12.59 -9.63
C PHE A 263 11.77 11.51 -9.46
N GLN A 264 11.71 10.45 -10.28
CA GLN A 264 12.72 9.39 -10.28
C GLN A 264 14.11 9.91 -10.69
N ASN A 265 14.20 10.81 -11.66
CA ASN A 265 15.47 11.44 -12.02
C ASN A 265 16.04 12.29 -10.88
N THR A 266 15.19 12.96 -10.11
CA THR A 266 15.58 13.71 -8.91
C THR A 266 16.15 12.76 -7.84
N ILE A 267 15.47 11.65 -7.57
CA ILE A 267 15.99 10.60 -6.67
C ILE A 267 17.35 10.07 -7.17
N LYS A 268 17.46 9.73 -8.45
CA LYS A 268 18.70 9.18 -9.05
C LYS A 268 19.89 10.13 -8.88
N ARG A 269 19.67 11.44 -9.00
CA ARG A 269 20.70 12.49 -8.85
C ARG A 269 21.01 12.88 -7.41
N SER A 270 20.15 12.53 -6.46
CA SER A 270 20.31 12.89 -5.05
C SER A 270 21.53 12.24 -4.38
N SER A 271 21.83 12.65 -3.15
CA SER A 271 22.92 12.13 -2.33
C SER A 271 22.54 10.90 -1.49
N ILE A 272 21.29 10.42 -1.56
CA ILE A 272 20.85 9.24 -0.78
C ILE A 272 21.55 7.95 -1.27
N PRO A 273 21.60 6.87 -0.46
CA PRO A 273 22.29 5.64 -0.85
C PRO A 273 21.66 4.96 -2.07
N ALA A 274 22.48 4.25 -2.84
CA ALA A 274 22.06 3.60 -4.10
C ALA A 274 20.91 2.59 -3.92
N ASP A 275 20.94 1.81 -2.85
CA ASP A 275 19.88 0.85 -2.54
C ASP A 275 18.56 1.56 -2.26
N ASN A 276 18.59 2.68 -1.51
CA ASN A 276 17.41 3.50 -1.25
C ASN A 276 16.86 4.15 -2.53
N LYS A 277 17.73 4.63 -3.44
CA LYS A 277 17.33 5.13 -4.76
C LYS A 277 16.59 4.06 -5.55
N SER A 278 17.18 2.86 -5.64
CA SER A 278 16.60 1.73 -6.37
C SER A 278 15.23 1.37 -5.80
N VAL A 279 15.13 1.24 -4.48
CA VAL A 279 13.89 0.94 -3.77
C VAL A 279 12.80 1.98 -4.04
N LEU A 280 13.13 3.26 -3.90
CA LEU A 280 12.18 4.35 -4.14
C LEU A 280 11.69 4.37 -5.59
N CYS A 281 12.61 4.30 -6.56
CA CYS A 281 12.24 4.33 -7.97
C CYS A 281 11.33 3.15 -8.33
N ILE A 282 11.61 1.93 -7.85
CA ILE A 282 10.73 0.77 -8.11
C ILE A 282 9.35 0.95 -7.46
N SER A 283 9.29 1.37 -6.20
CA SER A 283 8.02 1.64 -5.51
C SER A 283 7.19 2.70 -6.21
N ILE A 284 7.83 3.75 -6.74
CA ILE A 284 7.19 4.82 -7.53
C ILE A 284 6.64 4.28 -8.85
N SER A 285 7.41 3.48 -9.58
CA SER A 285 6.92 2.84 -10.82
C SER A 285 5.73 1.92 -10.53
N ILE A 286 5.73 1.21 -9.39
CA ILE A 286 4.58 0.38 -8.98
C ILE A 286 3.36 1.25 -8.64
N ALA A 287 3.53 2.34 -7.88
CA ALA A 287 2.45 3.28 -7.57
C ALA A 287 1.84 3.91 -8.83
N GLU A 288 2.68 4.36 -9.77
CA GLU A 288 2.23 4.90 -11.06
C GLU A 288 1.36 3.89 -11.82
N ASN A 289 1.87 2.67 -11.94
CA ASN A 289 1.19 1.60 -12.66
C ASN A 289 -0.11 1.18 -11.95
N SER A 290 -0.12 1.12 -10.63
CA SER A 290 -1.33 0.85 -9.85
C SER A 290 -2.40 1.94 -10.05
N ASN A 291 -2.02 3.22 -10.05
CA ASN A 291 -2.92 4.33 -10.39
C ASN A 291 -3.51 4.22 -11.81
N ALA A 292 -2.72 3.69 -12.76
CA ALA A 292 -3.19 3.42 -14.11
C ALA A 292 -4.07 2.16 -14.22
N LEU A 293 -3.92 1.19 -13.34
CA LEU A 293 -4.61 -0.11 -13.39
C LEU A 293 -6.09 -0.03 -13.03
N TRP A 294 -6.41 0.67 -11.94
CA TRP A 294 -7.72 0.58 -11.29
C TRP A 294 -8.68 1.70 -11.73
N GLU A 295 -9.95 1.38 -12.02
CA GLU A 295 -11.02 2.35 -12.24
C GLU A 295 -12.31 1.99 -11.49
N PRO A 296 -13.19 2.97 -11.18
CA PRO A 296 -14.49 2.69 -10.60
C PRO A 296 -15.37 1.96 -11.62
N LYS A 297 -16.02 0.90 -11.16
CA LYS A 297 -17.07 0.24 -11.92
C LYS A 297 -18.26 1.19 -12.03
N LYS A 298 -18.66 1.45 -13.27
CA LYS A 298 -19.83 2.27 -13.62
C LYS A 298 -21.14 1.59 -13.23
#